data_AF-A0A2T5RH31-F1
#
_entry.id   AF-A0A2T5RH31-F1
#
_cell.length_a   1.000
_cell.length_b   1.000
_cell.length_c   1.000
_cell.angle_alpha   90.00
_cell.angle_beta   90.00
_cell.angle_gamma   90.00
#
_symmetry.space_group_name_H-M   'P 1'
#
loop_
_entity.id
_entity.type
_entity.pdbx_description
1 polymer ?
#
loop_
_entity_poly.entity_id
_entity_poly.type
_entity_poly.pdbx_seq_one_letter_code
_entity_poly.pdbx_strand_id
1 'polypeptide(L)'
;MNKIKMNLAEKQAEEIYTKIIEKTDLFELANNYQESHPYNTACCFVDIEYEDSDELFYHRYNLDQISKNKKYYQCGGCNYSKGTIIDFCINFFDLSMVNSIKLIDDYFQLDLCLRELEDPDNRAIILTSIRRMNKEYLSNKCPDIFEKDEEELDVFCDESPFEYNKLGGIKND
;
A
#
# COMPACT_ATOMS: atom_id res chain seq x y z
N MET A 1 -22.07 -2.24 24.79
CA MET A 1 -20.67 -2.73 24.76
C MET A 1 -19.98 -2.35 26.07
N ASN A 2 -19.29 -3.28 26.75
CA ASN A 2 -18.64 -3.04 28.05
C ASN A 2 -17.29 -2.32 27.85
N LYS A 3 -16.98 -1.28 28.65
CA LYS A 3 -15.71 -0.52 28.60
C LYS A 3 -14.47 -1.41 28.67
N ILE A 4 -14.54 -2.52 29.41
CA ILE A 4 -13.42 -3.47 29.53
C ILE A 4 -13.13 -4.17 28.19
N LYS A 5 -14.17 -4.56 27.44
CA LYS A 5 -14.01 -5.21 26.12
C LYS A 5 -13.44 -4.25 25.08
N MET A 6 -13.88 -2.99 25.10
CA MET A 6 -13.39 -1.94 24.20
C MET A 6 -11.88 -1.70 24.39
N ASN A 7 -11.44 -1.55 25.65
CA ASN A 7 -10.02 -1.35 25.96
C ASN A 7 -9.15 -2.56 25.57
N LEU A 8 -9.69 -3.79 25.62
CA LEU A 8 -8.95 -4.99 25.22
C LEU A 8 -8.80 -5.05 23.69
N ALA A 9 -9.88 -4.79 22.95
CA ALA A 9 -9.86 -4.76 21.49
C ALA A 9 -8.92 -3.66 20.94
N GLU A 10 -8.87 -2.49 21.58
CA GLU A 10 -7.93 -1.43 21.21
C GLU A 10 -6.48 -1.83 21.44
N LYS A 11 -6.17 -2.49 22.56
CA LYS A 11 -4.82 -3.04 22.81
C LYS A 11 -4.43 -4.09 21.78
N GLN A 12 -5.36 -5.00 21.45
CA GLN A 12 -5.11 -6.00 20.41
C GLN A 12 -4.85 -5.33 19.05
N ALA A 13 -5.58 -4.26 18.74
CA ALA A 13 -5.35 -3.49 17.52
C ALA A 13 -3.93 -2.89 17.48
N GLU A 14 -3.48 -2.33 18.59
CA GLU A 14 -2.14 -1.74 18.73
C GLU A 14 -1.04 -2.80 18.59
N GLU A 15 -1.21 -3.97 19.22
CA GLU A 15 -0.29 -5.09 19.10
C GLU A 15 -0.21 -5.61 17.65
N ILE A 16 -1.35 -5.80 16.99
CA ILE A 16 -1.45 -6.23 15.59
C ILE A 16 -0.71 -5.22 14.69
N TYR A 17 -1.06 -3.94 14.80
CA TYR A 17 -0.51 -2.90 13.95
C TYR A 17 0.99 -2.72 14.16
N THR A 18 1.45 -2.67 15.41
CA THR A 18 2.86 -2.53 15.74
C THR A 18 3.66 -3.71 15.20
N LYS A 19 3.18 -4.96 15.38
CA LYS A 19 3.85 -6.12 14.80
C LYS A 19 3.95 -6.05 13.28
N ILE A 20 2.87 -5.67 12.59
CA ILE A 20 2.88 -5.49 11.13
C ILE A 20 3.95 -4.46 10.76
N ILE A 21 3.86 -3.22 11.25
CA ILE A 21 4.79 -2.16 10.84
C ILE A 21 6.24 -2.48 11.21
N GLU A 22 6.52 -3.02 12.39
CA GLU A 22 7.89 -3.26 12.82
C GLU A 22 8.53 -4.46 12.13
N LYS A 23 7.76 -5.53 11.87
CA LYS A 23 8.30 -6.83 11.47
C LYS A 23 8.12 -7.21 10.00
N THR A 24 7.46 -6.39 9.19
CA THR A 24 7.32 -6.67 7.75
C THR A 24 8.31 -5.89 6.90
N ASP A 25 8.61 -6.38 5.71
CA ASP A 25 9.37 -5.67 4.68
C ASP A 25 8.44 -5.43 3.47
N LEU A 26 8.04 -4.18 3.22
CA LEU A 26 7.18 -3.84 2.09
C LEU A 26 7.87 -4.09 0.75
N PHE A 27 9.18 -3.88 0.68
CA PHE A 27 9.96 -4.05 -0.54
C PHE A 27 9.95 -5.52 -0.97
N GLU A 28 10.06 -6.44 0.00
CA GLU A 28 9.95 -7.87 -0.25
C GLU A 28 8.58 -8.25 -0.87
N LEU A 29 7.49 -7.78 -0.25
CA LEU A 29 6.14 -8.08 -0.75
C LEU A 29 5.89 -7.46 -2.13
N ALA A 30 6.39 -6.24 -2.37
CA ALA A 30 6.23 -5.54 -3.63
C ALA A 30 6.98 -6.24 -4.78
N ASN A 31 8.22 -6.71 -4.55
CA ASN A 31 8.98 -7.47 -5.54
C ASN A 31 8.26 -8.77 -5.93
N ASN A 32 7.78 -9.54 -4.93
CA ASN A 32 7.04 -10.77 -5.21
C ASN A 32 5.72 -10.52 -5.97
N TYR A 33 5.06 -9.40 -5.68
CA TYR A 33 3.89 -8.99 -6.45
C TYR A 33 4.26 -8.68 -7.91
N GLN A 34 5.37 -7.96 -8.15
CA GLN A 34 5.84 -7.65 -9.50
C GLN A 34 6.26 -8.89 -10.30
N GLU A 35 6.96 -9.84 -9.68
CA GLU A 35 7.37 -11.10 -10.33
C GLU A 35 6.16 -11.91 -10.82
N SER A 36 5.07 -11.89 -10.04
CA SER A 36 3.81 -12.58 -10.39
C SER A 36 2.90 -11.77 -11.32
N HIS A 37 3.16 -10.47 -11.51
CA HIS A 37 2.38 -9.56 -12.35
C HIS A 37 3.29 -8.73 -13.28
N PRO A 38 4.03 -9.39 -14.21
CA PRO A 38 5.14 -8.79 -14.97
C PRO A 38 4.77 -7.71 -16.00
N TYR A 39 3.51 -7.28 -16.09
CA TYR A 39 3.07 -6.18 -16.94
C TYR A 39 2.03 -5.33 -16.21
N ASN A 40 2.27 -4.03 -16.08
CA ASN A 40 1.35 -3.04 -15.52
C ASN A 40 0.85 -3.40 -14.10
N THR A 41 1.72 -3.32 -13.09
CA THR A 41 1.29 -3.42 -11.68
C THR A 41 0.44 -2.19 -11.34
N ALA A 42 -0.87 -2.36 -11.50
CA ALA A 42 -1.89 -1.33 -11.44
C ALA A 42 -1.87 -0.53 -10.14
N CYS A 43 -1.74 0.80 -10.22
CA CYS A 43 -2.30 1.70 -9.22
C CYS A 43 -3.82 1.74 -9.31
N CYS A 44 -4.46 1.84 -8.15
CA CYS A 44 -5.90 1.68 -7.94
C CYS A 44 -6.73 2.96 -8.12
N PHE A 45 -6.12 4.03 -8.63
CA PHE A 45 -6.85 5.25 -8.97
C PHE A 45 -7.00 5.32 -10.48
N VAL A 46 -8.18 4.93 -10.95
CA VAL A 46 -8.61 5.28 -12.31
C VAL A 46 -9.05 6.74 -12.26
N ASP A 47 -8.23 7.65 -12.78
CA ASP A 47 -8.77 8.91 -13.25
C ASP A 47 -9.32 8.67 -14.65
N ILE A 48 -10.63 8.90 -14.81
CA ILE A 48 -11.29 8.85 -16.12
C ILE A 48 -11.33 10.28 -16.61
N GLU A 49 -10.26 10.71 -17.25
CA GLU A 49 -10.26 11.99 -17.97
C GLU A 49 -10.73 11.75 -19.40
N TYR A 50 -11.71 12.54 -19.83
CA TYR A 50 -12.03 12.68 -21.24
C TYR A 50 -11.08 13.74 -21.79
N GLU A 51 -10.07 13.33 -22.54
CA GLU A 51 -9.37 14.29 -23.42
C GLU A 51 -10.23 14.59 -24.65
N ASP A 52 -9.93 15.69 -25.36
CA ASP A 52 -10.71 16.36 -26.43
C ASP A 52 -11.16 15.49 -27.64
N SER A 53 -11.04 14.17 -27.58
CA SER A 53 -11.30 13.21 -28.67
C SER A 53 -12.38 12.14 -28.39
N ASP A 54 -13.14 12.23 -27.29
CA ASP A 54 -14.09 11.17 -26.85
C ASP A 54 -13.43 9.79 -26.58
N GLU A 55 -12.10 9.73 -26.55
CA GLU A 55 -11.35 8.53 -26.16
C GLU A 55 -11.20 8.45 -24.64
N LEU A 56 -11.54 7.28 -24.08
CA LEU A 56 -11.50 7.02 -22.66
C LEU A 56 -10.09 6.56 -22.28
N PHE A 57 -9.28 7.48 -21.75
CA PHE A 57 -7.93 7.16 -21.29
C PHE A 57 -7.96 6.60 -19.86
N TYR A 58 -7.27 5.47 -19.67
CA TYR A 58 -7.02 4.90 -18.34
C TYR A 58 -5.62 5.29 -17.89
N HIS A 59 -5.50 6.31 -17.04
CA HIS A 59 -4.22 6.60 -16.39
C HIS A 59 -3.93 5.50 -15.36
N ARG A 60 -2.87 4.71 -15.63
CA ARG A 60 -2.39 3.65 -14.74
C ARG A 60 -1.08 4.14 -14.12
N TYR A 61 -1.11 4.45 -12.83
CA TYR A 61 0.09 4.87 -12.11
C TYR A 61 0.86 3.67 -11.57
N ASN A 62 2.16 3.82 -11.34
CA ASN A 62 3.02 2.75 -10.82
C ASN A 62 3.27 2.94 -9.33
N LEU A 63 3.73 1.87 -8.66
CA LEU A 63 4.38 1.99 -7.36
C LEU A 63 5.70 2.76 -7.58
N ASP A 64 5.65 4.08 -7.44
CA ASP A 64 6.77 4.91 -7.87
C ASP A 64 7.96 4.80 -6.91
N GLN A 65 7.73 4.81 -5.58
CA GLN A 65 8.82 4.76 -4.59
C GLN A 65 8.41 4.04 -3.29
N ILE A 66 9.31 3.20 -2.78
CA ILE A 66 9.25 2.64 -1.41
C ILE A 66 10.30 3.35 -0.54
N SER A 67 9.96 3.62 0.72
CA SER A 67 10.87 4.25 1.67
C SER A 67 12.08 3.37 1.97
N LYS A 68 13.25 3.97 2.31
CA LYS A 68 14.45 3.21 2.74
C LYS A 68 14.20 2.24 3.89
N ASN A 69 13.32 2.61 4.83
CA ASN A 69 12.98 1.75 5.96
C ASN A 69 11.98 0.64 5.59
N LYS A 70 11.54 0.61 4.32
CA LYS A 70 10.69 -0.39 3.71
C LYS A 70 9.33 -0.54 4.39
N LYS A 71 8.84 0.52 5.03
CA LYS A 71 7.59 0.49 5.82
C LYS A 71 6.42 1.17 5.12
N TYR A 72 6.69 2.04 4.16
CA TYR A 72 5.66 2.74 3.41
C TYR A 72 6.14 3.01 1.98
N TYR A 73 5.18 3.24 1.10
CA TYR A 73 5.40 3.68 -0.28
C TYR A 73 4.74 5.03 -0.50
N GLN A 74 5.13 5.69 -1.59
CA GLN A 74 4.45 6.87 -2.12
C GLN A 74 4.15 6.67 -3.60
N CYS A 75 2.91 6.96 -3.98
CA CYS A 75 2.43 6.93 -5.36
C CYS A 75 2.49 8.34 -5.93
N GLY A 76 3.28 8.58 -6.98
CA GLY A 76 3.47 9.89 -7.59
C GLY A 76 2.29 10.37 -8.41
N GLY A 77 1.46 9.45 -8.92
CA GLY A 77 0.29 9.79 -9.73
C GLY A 77 -0.99 10.13 -8.98
N CYS A 78 -1.15 9.62 -7.75
CA CYS A 78 -2.40 9.70 -7.00
C CYS A 78 -2.28 10.69 -5.85
N ASN A 79 -2.15 11.99 -6.20
CA ASN A 79 -1.94 13.11 -5.26
C ASN A 79 -0.79 12.87 -4.27
N TYR A 80 0.28 12.20 -4.70
CA TYR A 80 1.43 11.90 -3.84
C TYR A 80 1.04 11.10 -2.58
N SER A 81 -0.02 10.29 -2.64
CA SER A 81 -0.51 9.56 -1.48
C SER A 81 0.48 8.51 -1.01
N LYS A 82 0.60 8.40 0.32
CA LYS A 82 1.45 7.42 0.99
C LYS A 82 0.60 6.27 1.49
N GLY A 83 1.17 5.06 1.50
CA GLY A 83 0.53 3.87 2.05
C GLY A 83 1.54 2.96 2.74
N THR A 84 1.08 2.20 3.73
CA THR A 84 1.87 1.12 4.35
C THR A 84 1.64 -0.21 3.63
N ILE A 85 2.22 -1.29 4.14
CA ILE A 85 1.96 -2.64 3.64
C ILE A 85 0.49 -3.06 3.72
N ILE A 86 -0.28 -2.50 4.66
CA ILE A 86 -1.73 -2.74 4.73
C ILE A 86 -2.41 -2.11 3.53
N ASP A 87 -2.09 -0.85 3.22
CA ASP A 87 -2.65 -0.16 2.06
C ASP A 87 -2.19 -0.83 0.75
N PHE A 88 -0.95 -1.33 0.71
CA PHE A 88 -0.45 -2.09 -0.44
C PHE A 88 -1.30 -3.34 -0.70
N CYS A 89 -1.60 -4.12 0.34
CA CYS A 89 -2.45 -5.30 0.22
C CYS A 89 -3.88 -4.97 -0.22
N ILE A 90 -4.46 -3.89 0.31
CA ILE A 90 -5.82 -3.46 -0.05
C ILE A 90 -5.87 -3.02 -1.51
N ASN A 91 -4.90 -2.21 -1.92
CA ASN A 91 -4.89 -1.61 -3.24
C ASN A 91 -4.45 -2.65 -4.28
N PHE A 92 -3.22 -3.16 -4.19
CA PHE A 92 -2.63 -3.95 -5.26
C PHE A 92 -3.14 -5.40 -5.32
N PHE A 93 -3.57 -5.98 -4.19
CA PHE A 93 -4.16 -7.33 -4.19
C PHE A 93 -5.71 -7.33 -4.13
N ASP A 94 -6.36 -6.16 -4.15
CA ASP A 94 -7.82 -5.99 -4.01
C ASP A 94 -8.41 -6.75 -2.80
N LEU A 95 -7.75 -6.60 -1.64
CA LEU A 95 -8.13 -7.31 -0.41
C LEU A 95 -8.91 -6.43 0.56
N SER A 96 -9.87 -7.05 1.24
CA SER A 96 -10.42 -6.44 2.46
C SER A 96 -9.32 -6.28 3.52
N MET A 97 -9.50 -5.35 4.46
CA MET A 97 -8.54 -5.13 5.54
C MET A 97 -8.30 -6.39 6.40
N VAL A 98 -9.34 -7.20 6.62
CA VAL A 98 -9.22 -8.48 7.34
C VAL A 98 -8.34 -9.44 6.56
N ASN A 99 -8.58 -9.58 5.26
CA ASN A 99 -7.79 -10.47 4.41
C ASN A 99 -6.36 -9.96 4.21
N SER A 100 -6.16 -8.64 4.21
CA SER A 100 -4.84 -8.02 4.19
C SER A 100 -4.04 -8.38 5.44
N ILE A 101 -4.63 -8.24 6.63
CA ILE A 101 -3.99 -8.63 7.89
C ILE A 101 -3.65 -10.13 7.90
N LYS A 102 -4.56 -10.99 7.43
CA LYS A 102 -4.31 -12.43 7.32
C LYS A 102 -3.18 -12.76 6.36
N LEU A 103 -3.18 -12.17 5.16
CA LEU A 103 -2.12 -12.35 4.18
C LEU A 103 -0.77 -11.93 4.76
N ILE A 104 -0.71 -10.79 5.43
CA ILE A 104 0.52 -10.28 6.06
C ILE A 104 0.99 -11.22 7.19
N ASP A 105 0.07 -11.70 8.04
CA ASP A 105 0.39 -12.65 9.11
C ASP A 105 0.95 -13.96 8.56
N ASP A 106 0.31 -14.52 7.53
CA ASP A 106 0.71 -15.78 6.90
C ASP A 106 2.04 -15.64 6.16
N TYR A 107 2.21 -14.54 5.41
CA TYR A 107 3.40 -14.29 4.60
C TYR A 107 4.64 -14.03 5.48
N PHE A 108 4.51 -13.18 6.51
CA PHE A 108 5.63 -12.82 7.40
C PHE A 108 5.70 -13.64 8.69
N GLN A 109 4.80 -14.60 8.89
CA GLN A 109 4.72 -15.47 10.08
C GLN A 109 4.70 -14.68 11.40
N LEU A 110 3.81 -13.70 11.52
CA LEU A 110 3.82 -12.71 12.62
C LEU A 110 3.16 -13.20 13.92
N ASP A 111 2.37 -14.27 13.85
CA ASP A 111 1.58 -14.82 14.95
C ASP A 111 0.69 -13.74 15.59
N LEU A 112 -0.19 -13.14 14.78
CA LEU A 112 -1.04 -12.01 15.19
C LEU A 112 -2.23 -12.40 16.07
N CYS A 113 -2.40 -13.68 16.41
CA CYS A 113 -3.51 -14.23 17.20
C CYS A 113 -4.88 -13.66 16.75
N LEU A 114 -5.25 -13.93 15.49
CA LEU A 114 -6.38 -13.27 14.81
C LEU A 114 -7.79 -13.71 15.26
N ARG A 115 -7.92 -14.49 16.34
CA ARG A 115 -9.21 -15.01 16.82
C ARG A 115 -10.20 -13.89 17.18
N GLU A 116 -9.69 -12.77 17.68
CA GLU A 116 -10.51 -11.61 18.04
C GLU A 116 -11.15 -10.90 16.82
N LEU A 117 -10.69 -11.21 15.60
CA LEU A 117 -11.33 -10.74 14.37
C LEU A 117 -12.54 -11.60 13.97
N GLU A 118 -12.80 -12.73 14.63
CA GLU A 118 -13.96 -13.59 14.37
C GLU A 118 -15.23 -13.03 15.03
N ASP A 119 -15.10 -12.35 16.18
CA ASP A 119 -16.20 -11.64 16.85
C ASP A 119 -16.50 -10.32 16.11
N PRO A 120 -17.73 -10.12 15.58
CA PRO A 120 -18.07 -8.92 14.81
C PRO A 120 -17.89 -7.60 15.55
N ASP A 121 -18.15 -7.55 16.86
CA ASP A 121 -18.04 -6.33 17.67
C ASP A 121 -16.55 -5.98 17.88
N ASN A 122 -15.73 -6.96 18.25
CA ASN A 122 -14.29 -6.77 18.42
C ASN A 122 -13.61 -6.44 17.09
N ARG A 123 -13.99 -7.13 16.01
CA ARG A 123 -13.51 -6.88 14.66
C ARG A 123 -13.72 -5.42 14.25
N ALA A 124 -14.91 -4.86 14.48
CA ALA A 124 -15.18 -3.47 14.10
C ALA A 124 -14.26 -2.47 14.84
N ILE A 125 -14.04 -2.67 16.14
CA ILE A 125 -13.15 -1.84 16.96
C ILE A 125 -11.70 -1.98 16.48
N ILE A 126 -11.23 -3.22 16.31
CA ILE A 126 -9.85 -3.49 15.92
C ILE A 126 -9.54 -2.86 14.56
N LEU A 127 -10.38 -3.10 13.54
CA LEU A 127 -10.15 -2.57 12.20
C LEU A 127 -10.20 -1.03 12.18
N THR A 128 -11.12 -0.42 12.93
CA THR A 128 -11.22 1.05 13.03
C THR A 128 -9.98 1.64 13.69
N SER A 129 -9.50 1.01 14.77
CA SER A 129 -8.29 1.41 15.47
C SER A 129 -7.05 1.28 14.58
N ILE A 130 -6.88 0.16 13.87
CA ILE A 130 -5.76 -0.03 12.94
C ILE A 130 -5.79 1.03 11.83
N ARG A 131 -6.95 1.34 11.25
CA ARG A 131 -7.08 2.42 10.24
C ARG A 131 -6.62 3.76 10.79
N ARG A 132 -7.03 4.09 12.02
CA ARG A 132 -6.62 5.33 12.69
C ARG A 132 -5.11 5.37 12.89
N MET A 133 -4.52 4.30 13.42
CA MET A 133 -3.07 4.20 13.64
C MET A 133 -2.28 4.27 12.33
N ASN A 134 -2.76 3.63 11.26
CA ASN A 134 -2.16 3.70 9.94
C ASN A 134 -2.13 5.13 9.41
N LYS A 135 -3.25 5.85 9.51
CA LYS A 135 -3.33 7.26 9.12
C LYS A 135 -2.38 8.13 9.96
N GLU A 136 -2.36 7.94 11.27
CA GLU A 136 -1.47 8.68 12.18
C GLU A 136 0.01 8.40 11.90
N TYR A 137 0.38 7.17 11.60
CA TYR A 137 1.74 6.80 11.23
C TYR A 137 2.17 7.46 9.92
N LEU A 138 1.34 7.40 8.88
CA LEU A 138 1.61 8.05 7.60
C LEU A 138 1.78 9.57 7.75
N SER A 139 0.92 10.22 8.54
CA SER A 139 1.01 11.68 8.75
C SER A 139 2.19 12.10 9.64
N ASN A 140 2.54 11.32 10.66
CA ASN A 140 3.50 11.75 11.70
C ASN A 140 4.91 11.16 11.54
N LYS A 141 5.05 10.03 10.83
CA LYS A 141 6.29 9.24 10.78
C LYS A 141 6.81 9.01 9.36
N CYS A 142 6.03 9.35 8.33
CA CYS A 142 6.37 9.08 6.94
C CYS A 142 6.54 10.41 6.17
N PRO A 143 7.76 10.97 6.09
CA PRO A 143 8.03 12.14 5.26
C PRO A 143 7.76 11.86 3.77
N ASP A 144 7.63 12.91 2.96
CA ASP A 144 7.56 12.75 1.51
C ASP A 144 8.87 12.17 0.99
N ILE A 145 8.76 11.16 0.13
CA ILE A 145 9.87 10.47 -0.51
C ILE A 145 10.38 11.32 -1.68
N PHE A 146 9.49 12.01 -2.39
CA PHE A 146 9.80 12.86 -3.55
C PHE A 146 10.56 14.18 -3.22
N GLU A 147 10.84 14.46 -1.95
CA GLU A 147 11.53 15.70 -1.52
C GLU A 147 13.00 15.49 -1.10
N LYS A 148 13.63 14.35 -1.40
CA LYS A 148 15.02 14.07 -0.98
C LYS A 148 15.94 13.61 -2.10
N ASP A 149 17.20 14.05 -2.00
CA ASP A 149 18.33 13.71 -2.86
C ASP A 149 18.32 12.23 -3.28
N GLU A 150 18.55 11.98 -4.57
CA GLU A 150 18.53 10.65 -5.22
C GLU A 150 19.46 9.62 -4.54
N GLU A 151 20.46 10.06 -3.79
CA GLU A 151 21.36 9.21 -2.98
C GLU A 151 20.66 8.57 -1.76
N GLU A 152 19.41 8.95 -1.48
CA GLU A 152 18.60 8.43 -0.39
C GLU A 152 17.47 7.46 -0.78
N LEU A 153 17.57 6.73 -1.89
CA LEU A 153 16.54 5.78 -2.31
C LEU A 153 17.11 4.40 -2.66
N ASP A 154 16.39 3.34 -2.29
CA ASP A 154 16.47 2.07 -3.02
C ASP A 154 15.66 2.30 -4.30
N VAL A 155 16.37 2.62 -5.40
CA VAL A 155 15.74 2.91 -6.69
C VAL A 155 15.10 1.63 -7.22
N PHE A 156 13.79 1.66 -7.48
CA PHE A 156 13.03 0.50 -7.97
C PHE A 156 13.22 0.22 -9.48
N CYS A 157 14.20 0.86 -10.14
CA CYS A 157 14.77 0.50 -11.44
C CYS A 157 15.81 1.57 -11.86
N ASP A 158 17.05 1.16 -12.18
CA ASP A 158 18.07 2.01 -12.82
C ASP A 158 17.69 2.46 -14.24
N GLU A 159 16.65 1.87 -14.82
CA GLU A 159 16.11 2.26 -16.12
C GLU A 159 14.59 2.33 -16.00
N SER A 160 14.06 3.56 -15.92
CA SER A 160 12.67 3.78 -16.28
C SER A 160 12.51 3.35 -17.75
N PRO A 161 11.68 2.33 -18.07
CA PRO A 161 11.42 1.98 -19.46
C PRO A 161 10.67 3.11 -20.21
N PHE A 162 10.33 4.20 -19.52
CA PHE A 162 9.66 5.37 -20.09
C PHE A 162 10.61 6.39 -20.72
N GLU A 163 11.94 6.28 -20.56
CA GLU A 163 12.86 7.12 -21.37
C GLU A 163 12.73 6.83 -22.88
N TYR A 164 12.24 5.65 -23.26
CA TYR A 164 12.08 5.25 -24.66
C TYR A 164 10.65 5.38 -25.23
N ASN A 165 9.66 5.80 -24.44
CA ASN A 165 8.29 6.02 -24.93
C ASN A 165 7.97 7.49 -25.22
N LYS A 166 8.96 8.28 -25.65
CA LYS A 166 8.67 9.44 -26.50
C LYS A 166 8.29 8.95 -27.89
N LEU A 167 6.98 8.78 -28.09
CA LEU A 167 6.33 8.78 -29.40
C LEU A 167 6.85 7.69 -30.35
N GLY A 168 6.51 6.44 -30.07
CA GLY A 168 6.26 5.46 -31.13
C GLY A 168 5.02 5.88 -31.91
N GLY A 169 5.14 6.91 -32.74
CA GLY A 169 4.09 7.32 -33.66
C GLY A 169 3.69 6.14 -34.53
N ILE A 170 2.45 5.67 -34.38
CA ILE A 170 1.86 4.75 -35.34
C ILE A 170 1.72 5.56 -36.63
N LYS A 171 2.55 5.24 -37.63
CA LYS A 171 2.27 5.61 -39.01
C LYS A 171 1.09 4.77 -39.44
N ASN A 172 -0.05 5.42 -39.69
CA ASN A 172 -1.13 4.82 -40.43
C ASN A 172 -0.70 4.74 -41.90
N ASP A 173 -0.59 3.52 -42.42
CA ASP A 173 -0.53 3.26 -43.86
C ASP A 173 -1.91 3.49 -44.51
#